data_AF-A0A957W155-F1
#
_entry.id   AF-A0A957W155-F1
#
_cell.length_a   1.000
_cell.length_b   1.000
_cell.length_c   1.000
_cell.angle_alpha   90.00
_cell.angle_beta   90.00
_cell.angle_gamma   90.00
#
_symmetry.space_group_name_H-M   'P 1'
#
loop_
_entity.id
_entity.type
_entity.pdbx_description
1 polymer ?
#
loop_
_entity_poly.entity_id
_entity_poly.type
_entity_poly.pdbx_seq_one_letter_code
_entity_poly.pdbx_strand_id
1 'polypeptide(L)'
;SVEIDSRPSDAIALAVRVNAPLFVAEEVMEMASIVPETDIEGADLEFSAKEEDTAPVSAEEQEKLSAFSDFINELDLDDLGKN
;
A
#
# COMPACT_ATOMS: atom_id res chain seq x y z
N SER A 1 12.27 -12.41 -34.23
CA SER A 1 11.76 -11.39 -33.29
C SER A 1 12.88 -10.41 -33.01
N VAL A 2 12.55 -9.17 -32.66
CA VAL A 2 13.52 -8.23 -32.10
C VAL A 2 13.16 -8.08 -30.64
N GLU A 3 14.09 -8.40 -29.76
CA GLU A 3 13.94 -8.27 -28.31
C GLU A 3 14.79 -7.08 -27.87
N ILE A 4 14.19 -6.24 -27.03
CA ILE A 4 14.79 -5.00 -26.55
C ILE A 4 14.66 -4.99 -25.04
N ASP A 5 15.80 -4.92 -24.36
CA ASP A 5 15.82 -4.74 -22.92
C ASP A 5 15.31 -3.33 -22.56
N SER A 6 14.46 -3.26 -21.55
CA SER A 6 13.79 -2.02 -21.15
C SER A 6 13.49 -2.05 -19.66
N ARG A 7 13.59 -0.88 -19.02
CA ARG A 7 13.07 -0.70 -17.66
C ARG A 7 11.54 -0.87 -17.67
N PRO A 8 10.94 -1.34 -16.56
CA PRO A 8 9.49 -1.49 -16.47
C PRO A 8 8.72 -0.19 -16.76
N SER A 9 9.23 0.96 -16.28
CA SER A 9 8.60 2.28 -16.49
C SER A 9 8.44 2.64 -17.97
N ASP A 10 9.46 2.34 -18.77
CA ASP A 10 9.50 2.72 -20.19
C ASP A 10 8.61 1.78 -21.01
N ALA A 11 8.62 0.47 -20.69
CA ALA A 11 7.75 -0.52 -21.32
C ALA A 11 6.26 -0.24 -21.07
N ILE A 12 5.90 0.10 -19.82
CA ILE A 12 4.52 0.47 -19.46
C ILE A 12 4.09 1.73 -20.20
N ALA A 13 4.92 2.78 -20.23
CA ALA A 13 4.57 4.04 -20.90
C ALA A 13 4.31 3.84 -22.40
N LEU A 14 5.14 3.03 -23.06
CA LEU A 14 4.95 2.68 -24.46
C LEU A 14 3.69 1.86 -24.66
N ALA A 15 3.47 0.82 -23.84
CA ALA A 15 2.31 -0.06 -23.94
C ALA A 15 0.98 0.72 -23.84
N VAL A 16 0.88 1.66 -22.89
CA VAL A 16 -0.29 2.54 -22.75
C VAL A 16 -0.47 3.42 -23.99
N ARG A 17 0.60 3.99 -24.53
CA ARG A 17 0.52 4.93 -25.68
C ARG A 17 0.08 4.25 -26.97
N VAL A 18 0.46 2.99 -27.17
CA VAL A 18 0.11 2.21 -28.38
C VAL A 18 -1.01 1.20 -28.15
N ASN A 19 -1.58 1.17 -26.94
CA ASN A 19 -2.61 0.23 -26.51
C ASN A 19 -2.19 -1.24 -26.72
N ALA A 20 -0.93 -1.56 -26.41
CA ALA A 20 -0.41 -2.91 -26.46
C ALA A 20 -0.75 -3.70 -25.18
N PRO A 21 -0.96 -5.03 -25.28
CA PRO A 21 -1.19 -5.87 -24.11
C PRO A 21 0.06 -5.95 -23.22
N LEU A 22 -0.16 -5.96 -21.90
CA LEU A 22 0.87 -6.19 -20.89
C LEU A 22 0.82 -7.64 -20.42
N PHE A 23 2.00 -8.24 -20.29
CA PHE A 23 2.18 -9.57 -19.72
C PHE A 23 3.25 -9.50 -18.65
N VAL A 24 3.09 -10.33 -17.62
CA VAL A 24 4.01 -10.44 -16.49
C VAL A 24 4.34 -11.92 -16.30
N ALA A 25 5.58 -12.22 -15.90
CA ALA A 25 5.97 -13.59 -15.59
C ALA A 25 5.19 -14.10 -14.36
N GLU A 26 4.82 -15.38 -14.39
CA GLU A 26 4.04 -16.01 -13.32
C GLU A 26 4.71 -15.89 -11.95
N GLU A 27 6.02 -16.11 -11.89
CA GLU A 27 6.84 -15.94 -10.67
C GLU A 27 6.73 -14.54 -10.05
N VAL A 28 6.61 -13.49 -10.87
CA VAL A 28 6.47 -12.11 -10.38
C VAL A 28 5.07 -11.86 -9.84
N MET A 29 4.06 -12.46 -10.48
CA MET A 29 2.68 -12.40 -9.97
C MET A 29 2.56 -13.09 -8.61
N GLU A 30 3.18 -14.25 -8.43
CA GLU A 30 3.17 -14.97 -7.15
C GLU A 30 3.87 -14.20 -6.01
N MET A 31 4.97 -13.51 -6.32
CA MET A 31 5.78 -12.82 -5.30
C MET A 31 5.33 -11.40 -4.99
N ALA A 32 4.78 -10.67 -5.97
CA ALA A 32 4.65 -9.21 -5.88
C ALA A 32 3.29 -8.66 -6.36
N SER A 33 2.30 -9.52 -6.66
CA SER A 33 0.97 -9.04 -7.01
C SER A 33 0.18 -8.59 -5.77
N ILE A 34 -0.75 -7.66 -5.98
CA ILE A 34 -1.73 -7.22 -4.98
C ILE A 34 -3.10 -7.30 -5.63
N VAL A 35 -4.09 -7.79 -4.88
CA VAL A 35 -5.50 -7.79 -5.30
C VAL A 35 -6.15 -6.49 -4.82
N PRO A 36 -6.57 -5.59 -5.73
CA PRO A 36 -7.28 -4.38 -5.32
C PRO A 36 -8.63 -4.71 -4.68
N GLU A 37 -9.04 -3.97 -3.65
CA GLU A 37 -10.37 -4.08 -3.07
C GLU A 37 -11.46 -3.62 -4.06
N THR A 38 -12.64 -4.24 -4.00
CA THR A 38 -13.72 -4.06 -4.98
C THR A 38 -14.47 -2.73 -4.85
N ASP A 39 -14.30 -2.00 -3.76
CA ASP A 39 -15.09 -0.78 -3.46
C ASP A 39 -14.42 0.52 -3.94
N ILE A 40 -13.34 0.43 -4.73
CA ILE A 40 -12.63 1.59 -5.29
C ILE A 40 -13.36 2.09 -6.55
N GLU A 41 -14.56 2.66 -6.38
CA GLU A 41 -15.19 3.53 -7.38
C GLU A 41 -14.64 4.96 -7.23
N GLY A 42 -13.54 5.23 -7.91
CA GLY A 42 -13.03 6.60 -8.01
C GLY A 42 -11.51 6.65 -7.90
N ALA A 43 -10.90 7.22 -8.93
CA ALA A 43 -9.47 7.46 -9.02
C ALA A 43 -8.91 8.11 -7.75
N ASP A 44 -8.24 7.32 -6.93
CA ASP A 44 -6.95 7.61 -6.30
C ASP A 44 -6.46 6.29 -5.71
N LEU A 45 -5.58 5.61 -6.45
CA LEU A 45 -4.89 4.40 -6.00
C LEU A 45 -3.92 4.78 -4.87
N GLU A 46 -4.44 5.08 -3.68
CA GLU A 46 -3.63 5.04 -2.47
C GLU A 46 -3.28 3.58 -2.19
N PHE A 47 -2.04 3.25 -2.55
CA PHE A 47 -1.42 1.96 -2.31
C PHE A 47 -1.16 1.80 -0.81
N SER A 48 -2.22 1.61 -0.01
CA SER A 48 -2.08 1.15 1.37
C SER A 48 -1.79 -0.34 1.34
N ALA A 49 -0.50 -0.68 1.34
CA ALA A 49 -0.05 -1.97 1.80
C ALA A 49 -0.55 -2.15 3.25
N LYS A 50 -1.61 -2.93 3.43
CA LYS A 50 -1.98 -3.53 4.71
C LYS A 50 -2.24 -5.02 4.52
N GLU A 51 -1.14 -5.72 4.29
CA GLU A 51 -0.97 -7.09 4.76
C GLU A 51 0.16 -7.09 5.79
N GLU A 52 -0.07 -6.47 6.95
CA GLU A 52 0.69 -6.78 8.16
C GLU A 52 -0.29 -7.30 9.20
N ASP A 53 -0.16 -8.60 9.49
CA ASP A 53 -0.61 -9.32 10.68
C ASP A 53 -1.83 -8.75 11.43
N THR A 54 -3.01 -9.30 11.16
CA THR A 54 -4.07 -9.37 12.18
C THR A 54 -3.76 -10.47 13.21
N ALA A 55 -2.51 -10.58 13.67
CA ALA A 55 -2.23 -11.33 14.86
C ALA A 55 -2.91 -10.59 16.03
N PRO A 56 -3.63 -11.30 16.93
CA PRO A 56 -4.16 -10.66 18.12
C PRO A 56 -2.98 -10.07 18.89
N VAL A 57 -3.00 -8.75 19.09
CA VAL A 57 -2.03 -8.01 19.90
C VAL A 57 -1.84 -8.76 21.22
N SER A 58 -0.59 -9.11 21.53
CA SER A 58 -0.32 -9.86 22.75
C SER A 58 -0.68 -9.03 23.98
N ALA A 59 -1.02 -9.68 25.10
CA ALA A 59 -1.36 -8.96 26.33
C ALA A 59 -0.26 -8.00 26.80
N GLU A 60 1.01 -8.35 26.55
CA GLU A 60 2.18 -7.51 26.87
C GLU A 60 2.28 -6.26 25.98
N GLU A 61 1.88 -6.37 24.70
CA GLU A 61 1.83 -5.22 23.79
C GLU A 61 0.66 -4.31 24.11
N GLN A 62 -0.49 -4.87 24.50
CA GLN A 62 -1.65 -4.11 24.95
C GLN A 62 -1.32 -3.25 26.19
N GLU A 63 -0.51 -3.76 27.12
CA GLU A 63 -0.06 -3.03 28.31
C GLU A 63 0.95 -1.90 27.99
N LYS A 64 1.82 -2.12 26.99
CA LYS A 64 2.70 -1.04 26.50
C LYS A 64 1.92 0.06 25.79
N LEU A 65 0.88 -0.34 25.04
CA LEU A 65 0.01 0.58 24.31
C LEU A 65 -0.91 1.37 25.25
N SER A 66 -1.28 0.83 26.41
CA SER A 66 -2.12 1.58 27.38
C SER A 66 -1.39 2.79 27.94
N ALA A 67 -0.09 2.68 28.24
CA ALA A 67 0.72 3.83 28.66
C ALA A 67 0.79 4.94 27.58
N PHE A 68 0.79 4.55 26.31
CA PHE A 68 0.77 5.49 25.18
C PHE A 68 -0.61 6.13 25.00
N SER A 69 -1.69 5.37 25.19
CA SER A 69 -3.07 5.88 25.11
C SER A 69 -3.36 6.91 26.20
N ASP A 70 -2.89 6.69 27.42
CA ASP A 70 -3.10 7.63 28.53
C ASP A 70 -2.39 8.97 28.27
N PHE A 71 -1.18 8.91 27.68
CA PHE A 71 -0.43 10.10 27.27
C PHE A 71 -1.15 10.91 26.17
N ILE A 72 -1.71 10.24 25.17
CA ILE A 72 -2.46 10.91 24.09
C ILE A 72 -3.77 11.50 24.60
N ASN A 73 -4.43 10.85 25.57
CA ASN A 73 -5.65 11.35 26.20
C ASN A 73 -5.40 12.57 27.11
N GLU A 74 -4.19 12.70 27.66
CA GLU A 74 -3.76 13.87 28.43
C GLU A 74 -3.38 15.05 27.52
N LEU A 75 -3.02 14.78 26.26
CA LEU A 75 -2.64 15.81 25.30
C LEU A 75 -3.88 16.53 24.75
N ASP A 76 -3.95 17.85 24.90
CA ASP A 76 -5.02 18.67 24.34
C ASP A 76 -4.85 18.81 22.82
N LEU A 77 -5.42 17.87 22.08
CA LEU A 77 -5.34 17.80 20.62
C LEU A 77 -6.10 18.95 19.94
N ASP A 78 -6.95 19.70 20.66
CA ASP A 78 -7.70 20.84 20.12
C ASP A 78 -6.83 22.10 19.93
N ASP A 79 -5.64 22.16 20.56
CA ASP A 79 -4.68 23.27 20.44
C ASP A 79 -3.68 23.08 19.27
N LEU A 80 -3.53 21.84 18.77
CA LEU A 80 -2.54 21.49 17.75
C LEU A 80 -2.85 22.07 16.35
N GLY A 81 -4.01 22.69 16.17
CA GLY A 81 -4.47 23.31 14.92
C GLY A 81 -4.60 24.83 14.94
N LYS A 82 -4.17 25.52 15.99
CA LYS A 82 -4.28 26.98 16.11
C LYS A 82 -2.92 27.67 16.12
N ASN A 83 -2.25 27.71 14.97
CA ASN A 83 -1.31 28.78 14.59
C ASN A 83 -1.39 29.02 13.08
#